data_AF-A0A6I5NDF1-F1
#
_entry.id   AF-A0A6I5NDF1-F1
#
_cell.length_a   1.000
_cell.length_b   1.000
_cell.length_c   1.000
_cell.angle_alpha   90.00
_cell.angle_beta   90.00
_cell.angle_gamma   90.00
#
_symmetry.space_group_name_H-M   'P 1'
#
loop_
_entity.id
_entity.type
_entity.pdbx_description
1 polymer ?
#
loop_
_entity_poly.entity_id
_entity_poly.type
_entity_poly.pdbx_seq_one_letter_code
_entity_poly.pdbx_strand_id
1 'polypeptide(L)'
;FEKALRKRISGGLTPSIARDARDVPAIQQTLWALSVGNGLFFLSTIGWGYVIPELILFRRQVIPQEFQRIKLILIAFILLILFLAFPPEILFLSAFSNITDKLSSDYLYISVMFGLALLTCWRFSKIDLIFWILLFNTLIMTKAVTWDKYALPTIIILWFLKSVKARRESFANESLIS
;
A
#
# COMPACT_ATOMS: atom_id res chain seq x y z
N PHE A 1 20.69 6.59 48.49
CA PHE A 1 21.43 7.11 47.32
C PHE A 1 20.95 6.49 45.99
N GLU A 2 20.73 5.17 45.92
CA GLU A 2 20.22 4.45 44.73
C GLU A 2 18.84 4.89 44.22
N LYS A 3 17.88 5.21 45.10
CA LYS A 3 16.53 5.69 44.70
C LYS A 3 16.55 7.06 44.01
N ALA A 4 17.54 7.91 44.30
CA ALA A 4 17.68 9.22 43.67
C ALA A 4 18.32 9.13 42.27
N LEU A 5 19.22 8.14 42.07
CA LEU A 5 19.85 7.85 40.77
C LEU A 5 18.84 7.23 39.78
N ARG A 6 17.96 6.32 40.22
CA ARG A 6 16.90 5.75 39.37
C ARG A 6 15.90 6.81 38.86
N LYS A 7 15.62 7.83 39.67
CA LYS A 7 14.72 8.94 39.31
C LYS A 7 15.36 9.93 38.33
N ARG A 8 16.70 10.10 38.36
CA ARG A 8 17.41 10.95 37.38
C ARG A 8 17.65 10.27 36.04
N ILE A 9 17.92 8.96 36.02
CA ILE A 9 18.12 8.22 34.77
C ILE A 9 16.79 8.06 33.99
N SER A 10 15.66 7.99 34.68
CA SER A 10 14.32 7.94 34.06
C SER A 10 13.74 9.30 33.68
N GLY A 11 14.40 10.41 34.06
CA GLY A 11 13.92 11.79 33.85
C GLY A 11 14.72 12.60 32.84
N GLY A 12 15.74 12.03 32.17
CA GLY A 12 16.70 12.78 31.35
C GLY A 12 17.01 12.22 29.96
N LEU A 13 16.45 11.08 29.56
CA LEU A 13 16.75 10.43 28.27
C LEU A 13 15.56 10.38 27.30
N THR A 14 14.38 10.82 27.71
CA THR A 14 13.22 10.92 26.85
C THR A 14 12.57 12.28 27.08
N PRO A 15 12.56 13.18 26.08
CA PRO A 15 11.77 14.40 26.14
C PRO A 15 10.33 14.04 26.53
N SER A 16 9.69 14.81 27.41
CA SER A 16 8.26 14.65 27.71
C SER A 16 7.41 14.61 26.44
N ILE A 17 7.83 15.36 25.42
CA ILE A 17 7.31 15.37 24.05
C ILE A 17 7.34 13.97 23.40
N ALA A 18 8.37 13.15 23.66
CA ALA A 18 8.48 11.78 23.15
C ALA A 18 7.65 10.77 23.94
N ARG A 19 7.17 11.14 25.13
CA ARG A 19 6.26 10.32 25.95
C ARG A 19 4.80 10.59 25.58
N ASP A 20 4.46 11.84 25.25
CA ASP A 20 3.14 12.23 24.74
C ASP A 20 2.97 11.88 23.24
N ALA A 21 4.06 11.88 22.45
CA ALA A 21 4.05 11.35 21.07
C ALA A 21 4.00 9.80 20.99
N ARG A 22 3.97 9.13 22.15
CA ARG A 22 3.86 7.66 22.28
C ARG A 22 2.44 7.19 22.58
N ASP A 23 1.43 8.03 22.34
CA ASP A 23 0.08 7.53 22.15
C ASP A 23 0.08 6.67 20.88
N VAL A 24 0.43 5.41 21.08
CA VAL A 24 0.19 4.33 20.12
C VAL A 24 -1.28 4.44 19.74
N PRO A 25 -1.63 4.67 18.47
CA PRO A 25 -3.01 4.87 18.05
C PRO A 25 -3.88 3.73 18.61
N ALA A 26 -5.11 4.01 19.04
CA ALA A 26 -5.98 3.02 19.70
C ALA A 26 -6.12 1.69 18.92
N ILE A 27 -6.00 1.74 17.59
CA ILE A 27 -6.00 0.59 16.68
C ILE A 27 -4.80 -0.35 16.92
N GLN A 28 -3.64 0.18 17.30
CA GLN A 28 -2.45 -0.60 17.62
C GLN A 28 -2.41 -1.09 19.07
N GLN A 29 -3.27 -0.53 19.94
CA GLN A 29 -3.35 -0.94 21.35
C GLN A 29 -4.12 -2.25 21.55
N THR A 30 -5.00 -2.61 20.61
CA THR A 30 -5.83 -3.82 20.71
C THR A 30 -5.41 -4.85 19.67
N LEU A 31 -5.25 -6.11 20.07
CA LEU A 31 -4.86 -7.19 19.15
C LEU A 31 -5.85 -7.38 17.98
N TRP A 32 -7.12 -7.07 18.23
CA TRP A 32 -8.28 -7.28 17.35
C TRP A 32 -8.71 -6.03 16.58
N ALA A 33 -8.17 -4.85 16.88
CA ALA A 33 -8.52 -3.65 16.15
C ALA A 33 -7.86 -3.70 14.77
N LEU A 34 -8.70 -3.80 13.74
CA LEU A 34 -8.33 -3.82 12.34
C LEU A 34 -8.89 -2.56 11.69
N SER A 35 -8.04 -1.79 11.03
CA SER A 35 -8.47 -0.70 10.16
C SER A 35 -8.38 -1.19 8.72
N VAL A 36 -9.52 -1.55 8.15
CA VAL A 36 -9.60 -2.06 6.77
C VAL A 36 -9.40 -0.95 5.74
N GLY A 37 -9.89 0.26 6.03
CA GLY A 37 -9.78 1.43 5.12
C GLY A 37 -8.33 1.83 4.87
N ASN A 38 -7.56 1.72 5.93
CA ASN A 38 -6.14 1.58 5.93
C ASN A 38 -5.68 0.61 4.81
N GLY A 39 -5.95 -0.71 4.89
CA GLY A 39 -5.49 -1.69 3.87
C GLY A 39 -5.79 -1.29 2.42
N LEU A 40 -6.97 -0.69 2.20
CA LEU A 40 -7.40 -0.16 0.92
C LEU A 40 -6.55 1.04 0.45
N PHE A 41 -6.13 1.90 1.38
CA PHE A 41 -5.17 2.98 1.10
C PHE A 41 -3.83 2.42 0.61
N PHE A 42 -3.27 1.39 1.25
CA PHE A 42 -2.03 0.74 0.77
C PHE A 42 -2.15 0.22 -0.66
N LEU A 43 -3.26 -0.46 -0.98
CA LEU A 43 -3.56 -0.92 -2.34
C LEU A 43 -3.57 0.23 -3.36
N SER A 44 -4.12 1.38 -2.97
CA SER A 44 -4.16 2.60 -3.78
C SER A 44 -2.74 3.18 -3.97
N THR A 45 -1.94 3.23 -2.90
CA THR A 45 -0.54 3.69 -2.93
C THR A 45 0.32 2.83 -3.86
N ILE A 46 0.13 1.50 -3.87
CA ILE A 46 0.81 0.61 -4.81
C ILE A 46 0.40 0.91 -6.26
N GLY A 47 -0.88 1.21 -6.48
CA GLY A 47 -1.42 1.57 -7.80
C GLY A 47 -0.70 2.78 -8.38
N TRP A 48 -0.55 3.81 -7.56
CA TRP A 48 0.18 5.01 -7.93
C TRP A 48 1.69 4.82 -8.02
N GLY A 49 2.31 4.22 -7.00
CA GLY A 49 3.77 4.15 -6.88
C GLY A 49 4.43 3.09 -7.76
N TYR A 50 3.68 2.07 -8.20
CA TYR A 50 4.21 0.99 -9.00
C TYR A 50 3.42 0.79 -10.30
N VAL A 51 2.09 0.62 -10.23
CA VAL A 51 1.32 0.15 -11.39
C VAL A 51 1.21 1.21 -12.48
N ILE A 52 0.92 2.47 -12.14
CA ILE A 52 0.86 3.57 -13.12
C ILE A 52 2.22 3.74 -13.82
N PRO A 53 3.36 3.91 -13.10
CA PRO A 53 4.67 3.94 -13.73
C PRO A 53 4.98 2.73 -14.60
N GLU A 54 4.61 1.51 -14.16
CA GLU A 54 4.78 0.30 -14.97
C GLU A 54 3.99 0.36 -16.28
N LEU A 55 2.74 0.83 -16.24
CA LEU A 55 1.89 0.95 -17.43
C LEU A 55 2.44 2.00 -18.41
N ILE A 56 2.93 3.13 -17.89
CA ILE A 56 3.53 4.21 -18.70
C ILE A 56 4.82 3.73 -19.37
N LEU A 57 5.72 3.08 -18.62
CA LEU A 57 7.04 2.69 -19.10
C LEU A 57 7.02 1.48 -20.04
N PHE A 58 6.20 0.47 -19.74
CA PHE A 58 6.20 -0.78 -20.50
C PHE A 58 5.04 -0.92 -21.48
N ARG A 59 4.22 0.14 -21.63
CA ARG A 59 3.10 0.31 -22.58
C ARG A 59 2.38 -1.00 -22.89
N ARG A 60 2.03 -1.73 -21.83
CA ARG A 60 1.53 -3.10 -21.94
C ARG A 60 0.15 -3.04 -22.56
N GLN A 61 -0.03 -3.66 -23.72
CA GLN A 61 -1.36 -3.86 -24.30
C GLN A 61 -2.10 -4.88 -23.44
N VAL A 62 -2.92 -4.38 -22.51
CA VAL A 62 -3.76 -5.21 -21.66
C VAL A 62 -5.12 -5.32 -22.35
N ILE A 63 -5.25 -6.24 -23.30
CA ILE A 63 -6.57 -6.57 -23.85
C ILE A 63 -7.19 -7.58 -22.88
N PRO A 64 -8.23 -7.21 -22.12
CA PRO A 64 -8.85 -8.14 -21.20
C PRO A 64 -9.62 -9.18 -22.00
N GLN A 65 -9.26 -10.45 -21.82
CA GLN A 65 -10.09 -11.58 -22.30
C GLN A 65 -11.44 -11.56 -21.57
N GLU A 66 -12.52 -12.03 -22.20
CA GLU A 66 -13.88 -12.01 -21.61
C GLU A 66 -13.94 -12.63 -20.20
N PHE A 67 -13.20 -13.71 -19.96
CA PHE A 67 -13.10 -14.33 -18.63
C PHE A 67 -12.44 -13.43 -17.57
N GLN A 68 -11.53 -12.55 -17.98
CA GLN A 68 -10.92 -11.56 -17.09
C GLN A 68 -11.87 -10.41 -16.77
N ARG A 69 -12.82 -10.09 -17.65
CA ARG A 69 -13.82 -9.04 -17.42
C ARG A 69 -14.76 -9.40 -16.26
N ILE A 70 -15.30 -10.62 -16.25
CA ILE A 70 -16.20 -11.08 -15.17
C ILE A 70 -15.46 -11.05 -13.82
N LYS A 71 -14.21 -11.53 -13.79
CA LYS A 71 -13.37 -11.46 -12.58
C LYS A 71 -13.14 -10.02 -12.12
N LEU A 72 -12.88 -9.11 -13.05
CA LEU A 72 -12.65 -7.69 -12.74
C LEU A 72 -13.92 -7.04 -12.20
N ILE A 73 -15.08 -7.33 -12.78
CA ILE A 73 -16.38 -6.85 -12.28
C ILE A 73 -16.62 -7.35 -10.86
N LEU A 74 -16.35 -8.62 -10.58
CA LEU A 74 -16.51 -9.20 -9.25
C LEU A 74 -15.54 -8.56 -8.24
N ILE A 75 -14.27 -8.36 -8.63
CA ILE A 75 -13.29 -7.63 -7.81
C ILE A 75 -13.77 -6.21 -7.55
N ALA A 76 -14.20 -5.47 -8.58
CA ALA A 76 -14.68 -4.10 -8.47
C ALA A 76 -15.89 -4.00 -7.52
N PHE A 77 -16.82 -4.95 -7.61
CA PHE A 77 -18.00 -5.00 -6.75
C PHE A 77 -17.63 -5.23 -5.28
N ILE A 78 -16.74 -6.19 -5.00
CA ILE A 78 -16.24 -6.44 -3.63
C ILE A 78 -15.49 -5.22 -3.10
N LEU A 79 -14.63 -4.62 -3.93
CA LEU A 79 -13.86 -3.44 -3.56
C LEU A 79 -14.79 -2.25 -3.26
N LEU A 80 -15.87 -2.09 -4.03
CA LEU A 80 -16.84 -1.02 -3.84
C LEU A 80 -17.55 -1.16 -2.49
N ILE A 81 -17.99 -2.38 -2.14
CA ILE A 81 -18.57 -2.66 -0.82
C ILE A 81 -17.57 -2.36 0.29
N LEU A 82 -16.30 -2.75 0.12
CA LEU A 82 -15.25 -2.48 1.11
C LEU A 82 -14.99 -0.99 1.30
N PHE A 83 -14.90 -0.21 0.23
CA PHE A 83 -14.70 1.25 0.30
C PHE A 83 -15.91 1.98 0.89
N LEU A 84 -17.13 1.48 0.68
CA LEU A 84 -18.34 2.03 1.30
C LEU A 84 -18.44 1.70 2.79
N ALA A 85 -18.07 0.47 3.18
CA ALA A 85 -18.09 0.03 4.57
C ALA A 85 -16.93 0.61 5.39
N PHE A 86 -15.76 0.79 4.76
CA PHE A 86 -14.52 1.25 5.37
C PHE A 86 -13.88 2.35 4.52
N PRO A 87 -14.40 3.58 4.57
CA PRO A 87 -13.82 4.68 3.82
C PRO A 87 -12.35 4.87 4.23
N PRO A 88 -11.43 5.09 3.26
CA PRO A 88 -10.03 5.33 3.58
C PRO A 88 -9.89 6.60 4.41
N GLU A 89 -9.19 6.51 5.54
CA GLU A 89 -8.92 7.66 6.39
C GLU A 89 -8.01 8.65 5.62
N ILE A 90 -8.39 9.93 5.60
CA ILE A 90 -7.59 11.00 5.02
C ILE A 90 -6.45 11.29 6.00
N LEU A 91 -5.31 10.64 5.80
CA LEU A 91 -4.13 10.85 6.64
C LEU A 91 -3.29 12.00 6.07
N PHE A 92 -3.32 13.14 6.77
CA PHE A 92 -2.58 14.37 6.43
C PHE A 92 -1.04 14.18 6.30
N LEU A 93 -0.49 13.07 6.79
CA LEU A 93 0.95 12.79 6.81
C LEU A 93 1.52 12.14 5.54
N SER A 94 0.68 11.96 4.52
CA SER A 94 1.02 11.21 3.31
C SER A 94 1.62 12.10 2.21
N ALA A 95 2.57 11.60 1.40
CA ALA A 95 3.01 12.32 0.20
C ALA A 95 1.84 12.55 -0.79
N PHE A 96 0.80 11.73 -0.68
CA PHE A 96 -0.45 11.88 -1.41
C PHE A 96 -1.28 13.07 -0.92
N SER A 97 -1.21 13.45 0.37
CA SER A 97 -2.03 14.53 0.94
C SER A 97 -1.78 15.86 0.23
N ASN A 98 -0.54 16.19 -0.11
CA ASN A 98 -0.22 17.42 -0.85
C ASN A 98 -0.90 17.51 -2.24
N ILE A 99 -1.20 16.37 -2.86
CA ILE A 99 -1.87 16.29 -4.17
C ILE A 99 -3.38 16.24 -3.98
N THR A 100 -3.85 15.49 -2.98
CA THR A 100 -5.29 15.31 -2.70
C THR A 100 -5.90 16.44 -1.88
N ASP A 101 -5.12 17.27 -1.20
CA ASP A 101 -5.60 18.50 -0.54
C ASP A 101 -6.11 19.51 -1.58
N LYS A 102 -5.69 19.39 -2.85
CA LYS A 102 -6.25 20.15 -3.96
C LYS A 102 -7.59 19.58 -4.46
N LEU A 103 -7.93 18.35 -4.09
CA LEU A 103 -9.23 17.75 -4.37
C LEU A 103 -10.21 18.23 -3.29
N SER A 104 -10.92 19.31 -3.61
CA SER A 104 -11.83 20.00 -2.70
C SER A 104 -13.08 19.19 -2.26
N SER A 105 -13.19 17.92 -2.63
CA SER A 105 -14.35 17.05 -2.37
C SER A 105 -13.93 15.65 -1.97
N ASP A 106 -14.39 15.20 -0.80
CA ASP A 106 -14.11 13.87 -0.23
C ASP A 106 -14.53 12.73 -1.16
N TYR A 107 -15.60 12.92 -1.94
CA TYR A 107 -16.08 11.93 -2.91
C TYR A 107 -15.11 11.72 -4.07
N LEU A 108 -14.43 12.78 -4.52
CA LEU A 108 -13.41 12.68 -5.56
C LEU A 108 -12.20 11.91 -5.03
N TYR A 109 -11.79 12.18 -3.79
CA TYR A 109 -10.70 11.46 -3.15
C TYR A 109 -10.98 9.95 -3.08
N ILE A 110 -12.15 9.56 -2.58
CA ILE A 110 -12.57 8.15 -2.51
C ILE A 110 -12.60 7.53 -3.91
N SER A 111 -13.12 8.24 -4.90
CA SER A 111 -13.19 7.76 -6.29
C SER A 111 -11.81 7.50 -6.90
N VAL A 112 -10.85 8.40 -6.64
CA VAL A 112 -9.45 8.24 -7.09
C VAL A 112 -8.80 7.05 -6.39
N MET A 113 -8.96 6.93 -5.07
CA MET A 113 -8.40 5.81 -4.29
C MET A 113 -9.00 4.48 -4.76
N PHE A 114 -10.32 4.42 -4.93
CA PHE A 114 -10.99 3.25 -5.48
C PHE A 114 -10.45 2.87 -6.86
N GLY A 115 -10.30 3.84 -7.76
CA GLY A 115 -9.75 3.62 -9.10
C GLY A 115 -8.32 3.07 -9.08
N LEU A 116 -7.47 3.62 -8.22
CA LEU A 116 -6.09 3.16 -8.02
C LEU A 116 -6.03 1.74 -7.46
N ALA A 117 -6.80 1.45 -6.41
CA ALA A 117 -6.86 0.14 -5.80
C ALA A 117 -7.41 -0.91 -6.79
N LEU A 118 -8.44 -0.56 -7.57
CA LEU A 118 -8.98 -1.42 -8.62
C LEU A 118 -7.93 -1.74 -9.69
N LEU A 119 -7.17 -0.72 -10.11
CA LEU A 119 -6.09 -0.87 -11.08
C LEU A 119 -4.95 -1.77 -10.54
N THR A 120 -4.63 -1.67 -9.25
CA THR A 120 -3.72 -2.59 -8.56
C THR A 120 -4.26 -4.03 -8.58
N CYS A 121 -5.51 -4.23 -8.16
CA CYS A 121 -6.11 -5.56 -8.16
C CYS A 121 -6.18 -6.16 -9.56
N TRP A 122 -6.45 -5.36 -10.58
CA TRP A 122 -6.42 -5.79 -11.97
C TRP A 122 -5.01 -6.22 -12.41
N ARG A 123 -3.99 -5.41 -12.09
CA ARG A 123 -2.60 -5.72 -12.42
C ARG A 123 -2.11 -7.02 -11.77
N PHE A 124 -2.53 -7.28 -10.55
CA PHE A 124 -2.14 -8.45 -9.77
C PHE A 124 -3.23 -9.53 -9.74
N SER A 125 -4.18 -9.52 -10.70
CA SER A 125 -5.27 -10.51 -10.73
C SER A 125 -4.80 -11.93 -11.02
N LYS A 126 -3.57 -12.10 -11.51
CA LYS A 126 -2.94 -13.41 -11.71
C LYS A 126 -2.35 -13.87 -10.38
N ILE A 127 -2.82 -15.03 -9.91
CA ILE A 127 -2.30 -15.66 -8.70
C ILE A 127 -0.87 -16.14 -8.98
N ASP A 128 0.10 -15.34 -8.54
CA ASP A 128 1.52 -15.63 -8.57
C ASP A 128 2.18 -15.24 -7.23
N LEU A 129 3.50 -15.41 -7.11
CA LEU A 129 4.22 -15.04 -5.88
C LEU A 129 4.01 -13.56 -5.51
N ILE A 130 3.90 -12.69 -6.53
CA ILE A 130 3.77 -11.25 -6.32
C ILE A 130 2.38 -10.92 -5.76
N PHE A 131 1.34 -11.60 -6.24
CA PHE A 131 0.00 -11.52 -5.66
C PHE A 131 0.00 -11.85 -4.18
N TRP A 132 0.67 -12.94 -3.77
CA TRP A 132 0.75 -13.31 -2.36
C TRP A 132 1.51 -12.29 -1.52
N ILE A 133 2.64 -11.77 -2.02
CA ILE A 133 3.38 -10.70 -1.35
C ILE A 133 2.47 -9.50 -1.13
N LEU A 134 1.75 -9.06 -2.17
CA LEU A 134 0.84 -7.93 -2.08
C LEU A 134 -0.30 -8.19 -1.10
N LEU A 135 -0.91 -9.38 -1.13
CA LEU A 135 -2.02 -9.76 -0.25
C LEU A 135 -1.58 -9.73 1.22
N PHE A 136 -0.47 -10.39 1.56
CA PHE A 136 0.03 -10.41 2.93
C PHE A 136 0.46 -9.03 3.41
N ASN A 137 1.11 -8.23 2.56
CA ASN A 137 1.43 -6.85 2.93
C ASN A 137 0.17 -6.04 3.17
N THR A 138 -0.86 -6.16 2.32
CA THR A 138 -2.15 -5.48 2.52
C THR A 138 -2.80 -5.87 3.85
N LEU A 139 -2.80 -7.17 4.19
CA LEU A 139 -3.33 -7.67 5.45
C LEU A 139 -2.54 -7.14 6.65
N ILE A 140 -1.21 -7.17 6.60
CA ILE A 140 -0.35 -6.59 7.65
C ILE A 140 -0.64 -5.11 7.81
N MET A 141 -0.80 -4.40 6.69
CA MET A 141 -1.05 -2.98 6.71
C MET A 141 -2.37 -2.68 7.41
N THR A 142 -3.43 -3.49 7.34
CA THR A 142 -4.68 -3.21 8.09
C THR A 142 -4.50 -2.93 9.59
N LYS A 143 -3.37 -3.31 10.17
CA LYS A 143 -2.99 -3.04 11.57
C LYS A 143 -1.98 -1.89 11.74
N ALA A 144 -1.28 -1.49 10.70
CA ALA A 144 -0.27 -0.44 10.74
C ALA A 144 -0.93 0.96 10.74
N VAL A 145 -0.24 1.94 11.32
CA VAL A 145 -0.61 3.37 11.27
C VAL A 145 0.62 4.11 10.74
N THR A 146 0.39 5.06 9.82
CA THR A 146 1.35 5.71 8.91
C THR A 146 1.79 4.85 7.71
N TRP A 147 1.22 5.14 6.54
CA TRP A 147 1.02 4.13 5.50
C TRP A 147 2.00 4.17 4.34
N ASP A 148 2.36 5.37 3.88
CA ASP A 148 3.21 5.52 2.70
C ASP A 148 4.60 4.94 2.89
N LYS A 149 5.17 5.10 4.10
CA LYS A 149 6.53 4.64 4.39
C LYS A 149 6.65 3.13 4.30
N TYR A 150 5.59 2.41 4.63
CA TYR A 150 5.58 0.95 4.55
C TYR A 150 5.24 0.42 3.16
N ALA A 151 4.64 1.24 2.29
CA ALA A 151 4.46 0.89 0.88
C ALA A 151 5.78 0.90 0.10
N LEU A 152 6.74 1.75 0.48
CA LEU A 152 8.01 1.91 -0.23
C LEU A 152 8.83 0.61 -0.36
N PRO A 153 9.09 -0.17 0.71
CA PRO A 153 9.78 -1.45 0.58
C PRO A 153 9.09 -2.39 -0.40
N THR A 154 7.76 -2.48 -0.35
CA THR A 154 7.00 -3.32 -1.29
C THR A 154 7.17 -2.83 -2.72
N ILE A 155 7.05 -1.52 -2.98
CA ILE A 155 7.26 -0.92 -4.31
C ILE A 155 8.66 -1.24 -4.84
N ILE A 156 9.69 -1.10 -4.01
CA ILE A 156 11.08 -1.39 -4.38
C ILE A 156 11.25 -2.87 -4.73
N ILE A 157 10.69 -3.78 -3.93
CA ILE A 157 10.72 -5.22 -4.20
C ILE A 157 10.03 -5.55 -5.53
N LEU A 158 8.86 -4.95 -5.80
CA LEU A 158 8.14 -5.16 -7.05
C LEU A 158 8.98 -4.72 -8.26
N TRP A 159 9.60 -3.54 -8.19
CA TRP A 159 10.52 -3.05 -9.21
C TRP A 159 11.76 -3.93 -9.38
N PHE A 160 12.34 -4.41 -8.28
CA PHE A 160 13.47 -5.32 -8.31
C PHE A 160 13.12 -6.63 -9.01
N LEU A 161 12.00 -7.28 -8.63
CA LEU A 161 11.54 -8.52 -9.25
C LEU A 161 11.27 -8.35 -10.75
N LYS A 162 10.66 -7.21 -11.14
CA LYS A 162 10.44 -6.87 -12.54
C LYS A 162 11.77 -6.75 -13.30
N SER A 163 12.76 -6.10 -12.71
CA SER A 163 14.08 -5.87 -13.31
C SER A 163 14.87 -7.17 -13.47
N VAL A 164 14.82 -8.05 -12.47
CA VAL A 164 15.42 -9.40 -12.54
C VAL A 164 14.78 -10.22 -13.65
N LYS A 165 13.45 -10.18 -13.77
CA LYS A 165 12.72 -10.88 -14.83
C LYS A 165 13.12 -10.38 -16.22
N ALA A 166 13.13 -9.07 -16.43
CA ALA A 166 13.54 -8.46 -17.69
C ALA A 166 14.99 -8.83 -18.07
N ARG A 167 15.91 -8.83 -17.10
CA ARG A 167 17.30 -9.26 -17.31
C ARG A 167 17.39 -10.73 -17.73
N ARG A 168 16.63 -11.62 -17.06
CA ARG A 168 16.61 -13.06 -17.39
C ARG A 168 16.11 -13.30 -18.82
N GLU A 169 15.09 -12.56 -19.25
CA GLU A 169 14.55 -12.65 -20.61
C GLU A 169 15.58 -12.20 -21.66
N SER A 170 16.41 -11.19 -21.36
CA SER A 170 17.52 -10.77 -22.23
C SER A 170 18.55 -11.89 -22.45
N PHE A 171 19.02 -12.52 -21.38
CA PHE A 171 20.01 -13.60 -21.48
C PHE A 171 19.48 -14.85 -22.18
N ALA A 172 18.21 -15.20 -21.97
CA ALA A 172 17.59 -16.32 -22.66
C ALA A 172 17.54 -16.09 -24.18
N ASN A 173 17.25 -14.87 -24.62
CA ASN A 173 17.26 -14.51 -26.04
C ASN A 173 18.67 -14.56 -26.64
N GLU A 174 19.71 -14.14 -25.91
CA GLU A 174 21.10 -14.21 -26.38
C GLU A 174 21.56 -15.67 -26.57
N SER A 175 21.19 -16.59 -25.67
CA SER A 175 21.55 -18.01 -25.75
C SER A 175 20.85 -18.80 -26.86
N LEU A 176 19.77 -18.26 -27.44
CA LEU A 176 19.07 -18.88 -28.57
C LEU A 176 19.64 -18.43 -29.93
N ILE A 177 20.48 -17.40 -29.94
CA ILE A 177 21.11 -16.83 -31.14
C ILE A 177 22.53 -17.41 -31.35
N SER A 178 23.16 -17.96 -30.30
CA SER A 178 24.44 -18.68 -30.34
C SER A 178 24.28 -20.17 -30.65
#